data_AF-A0ABD3FWC6-F1
#
_entry.id   AF-A0ABD3FWC6-F1
#
_cell.length_a   1.000
_cell.length_b   1.000
_cell.length_c   1.000
_cell.angle_alpha   90.00
_cell.angle_beta   90.00
_cell.angle_gamma   90.00
#
_symmetry.space_group_name_H-M   'P 1'
#
loop_
_entity.id
_entity.type
_entity.pdbx_description
1 polymer ?
#
loop_
_entity_poly.entity_id
_entity_poly.type
_entity_poly.pdbx_seq_one_letter_code
_entity_poly.pdbx_strand_id
1 'polypeptide(L)'
;MLALHRTDGDRSYITGEVIEERFYTFGGVARECFSLTEDEAEEKRRDLTLEIAEISSPRELETFVNKGENLAGFHLVVHFVPKLNGKRVKPQLASRLVVEKLAERMLETGKMDRESLRRSLEDIRGGAALAGWIFETDVHETLARGCTLELRRLPSKEATSANNYRELNETMMIQDGGKMSELVVIPKGEPDVFTLKNLSAAAATRGPYHKPEKKQFESIGGFYIPNMEPGKDLEVTQQKLIEWNARPENRVILVHTTISKHSSVDTSGMLNVLRKLGLVEAVKDKPERVALVFIVPDPIAANLNDRRLATIP
;
A
#
# COMPACT_ATOMS: atom_id res chain seq x y z
N MET A 1 -9.65 -4.83 -22.09
CA MET A 1 -9.92 -4.07 -23.33
C MET A 1 -9.25 -4.85 -24.46
N LEU A 2 -10.01 -5.29 -25.46
CA LEU A 2 -9.60 -6.27 -26.47
C LEU A 2 -8.65 -5.65 -27.50
N ALA A 3 -7.52 -6.32 -27.76
CA ALA A 3 -6.74 -6.11 -28.96
C ALA A 3 -6.57 -7.45 -29.67
N LEU A 4 -7.43 -7.69 -30.68
CA LEU A 4 -7.22 -8.72 -31.68
C LEU A 4 -7.19 -8.05 -33.04
N HIS A 5 -6.08 -8.18 -33.76
CA HIS A 5 -6.13 -8.51 -35.17
C HIS A 5 -4.86 -9.23 -35.61
N ARG A 6 -5.08 -10.42 -36.19
CA ARG A 6 -4.07 -11.30 -36.78
C ARG A 6 -3.93 -10.97 -38.27
N THR A 7 -2.71 -10.79 -38.75
CA THR A 7 -2.18 -11.26 -40.05
C THR A 7 -0.66 -11.14 -40.02
N ASP A 8 0.01 -12.12 -40.64
CA ASP A 8 1.43 -12.49 -40.58
C ASP A 8 2.45 -11.37 -40.90
N GLY A 9 3.64 -11.53 -40.31
CA GLY A 9 4.86 -10.79 -40.59
C GLY A 9 5.46 -10.15 -39.35
N ASP A 10 6.36 -10.88 -38.66
CA ASP A 10 7.30 -10.41 -37.63
C ASP A 10 6.85 -9.18 -36.80
N ARG A 11 5.69 -9.29 -36.14
CA ARG A 11 5.17 -8.23 -35.28
C ARG A 11 5.67 -8.46 -33.86
N SER A 12 6.63 -7.66 -33.44
CA SER A 12 6.90 -7.42 -32.01
C SER A 12 5.60 -6.98 -31.34
N TYR A 13 5.08 -7.77 -30.40
CA TYR A 13 3.90 -7.43 -29.61
C TYR A 13 4.30 -7.24 -28.16
N ILE A 14 3.71 -6.23 -27.52
CA ILE A 14 3.88 -5.97 -26.09
C ILE A 14 2.72 -6.64 -25.33
N THR A 15 3.04 -7.37 -24.26
CA THR A 15 2.01 -8.04 -23.46
C THR A 15 1.37 -7.07 -22.47
N GLY A 16 0.17 -7.41 -21.98
CA GLY A 16 -0.50 -6.62 -20.94
C GLY A 16 0.33 -6.50 -19.66
N GLU A 17 1.08 -7.55 -19.30
CA GLU A 17 1.98 -7.54 -18.14
C GLU A 17 3.12 -6.52 -18.33
N VAL A 18 3.70 -6.43 -19.53
CA VAL A 18 4.75 -5.45 -19.83
C VAL A 18 4.18 -4.02 -19.84
N ILE A 19 2.98 -3.81 -20.39
CA ILE A 19 2.32 -2.49 -20.35
C ILE A 19 2.08 -2.06 -18.90
N GLU A 20 1.61 -2.95 -18.03
CA GLU A 20 1.37 -2.65 -16.62
C GLU A 20 2.66 -2.31 -15.87
N GLU A 21 3.72 -3.07 -16.13
CA GLU A 21 5.06 -2.87 -15.56
C GLU A 21 5.67 -1.53 -16.00
N ARG A 22 5.52 -1.18 -17.28
CA ARG A 22 5.95 0.11 -17.83
C ARG A 22 5.06 1.26 -17.39
N PHE A 23 3.76 1.04 -17.20
CA PHE A 23 2.88 2.06 -16.63
C PHE A 23 3.26 2.37 -15.18
N TYR A 24 3.62 1.36 -14.39
CA TYR A 24 4.15 1.55 -13.04
C TYR A 24 5.46 2.34 -13.03
N THR A 25 6.33 2.10 -14.02
CA THR A 25 7.65 2.73 -14.17
C THR A 25 7.58 4.16 -14.71
N PHE A 26 6.81 4.38 -15.77
CA PHE A 26 6.77 5.63 -16.55
C PHE A 26 5.47 6.39 -16.38
N GLY A 27 4.53 5.97 -15.53
CA GLY A 27 3.36 6.76 -15.18
C GLY A 27 2.40 7.06 -16.34
N GLY A 28 2.39 6.21 -17.36
CA GLY A 28 1.51 6.34 -18.52
C GLY A 28 2.04 7.20 -19.66
N VAL A 29 3.34 7.55 -19.69
CA VAL A 29 3.91 8.17 -20.88
C VAL A 29 3.89 7.16 -22.03
N ALA A 30 3.07 7.47 -23.04
CA ALA A 30 2.69 6.52 -24.08
C ALA A 30 3.89 5.99 -24.88
N ARG A 31 4.88 6.84 -25.17
CA ARG A 31 6.06 6.44 -25.97
C ARG A 31 6.88 5.35 -25.26
N GLU A 32 7.03 5.41 -23.94
CA GLU A 32 7.74 4.39 -23.16
C GLU A 32 6.83 3.18 -22.89
N CYS A 33 5.56 3.41 -22.49
CA CYS A 33 4.63 2.33 -22.15
C CYS A 33 4.30 1.42 -23.32
N PHE A 34 4.33 1.93 -24.55
CA PHE A 34 4.03 1.19 -25.78
C PHE A 34 5.23 1.02 -26.72
N SER A 35 6.47 1.31 -26.27
CA SER A 35 7.65 1.04 -27.12
C SER A 35 7.72 -0.45 -27.49
N LEU A 36 7.96 -0.74 -28.75
CA LEU A 36 8.11 -2.11 -29.24
C LEU A 36 9.53 -2.65 -29.02
N THR A 37 10.48 -1.78 -28.64
CA THR A 37 11.88 -2.09 -28.44
C THR A 37 12.18 -2.11 -26.94
N GLU A 38 12.60 -3.25 -26.40
CA GLU A 38 12.93 -3.35 -24.97
C GLU A 38 14.16 -2.50 -24.60
N ASP A 39 15.16 -2.44 -25.48
CA ASP A 39 16.38 -1.66 -25.24
C ASP A 39 16.10 -0.17 -25.05
N GLU A 40 15.15 0.40 -25.81
CA GLU A 40 14.72 1.81 -25.65
C GLU A 40 14.02 2.04 -24.31
N ALA A 41 13.17 1.10 -23.89
CA ALA A 41 12.49 1.18 -22.61
C ALA A 41 13.51 1.08 -21.44
N GLU A 42 14.49 0.19 -21.56
CA GLU A 42 15.56 0.06 -20.57
C GLU A 42 16.50 1.26 -20.53
N GLU A 43 16.81 1.88 -21.67
CA GLU A 43 17.53 3.15 -21.69
C GLU A 43 16.77 4.23 -20.92
N LYS A 44 15.47 4.40 -21.17
CA LYS A 44 14.63 5.38 -20.44
C LYS A 44 14.50 5.05 -18.96
N ARG A 45 14.50 3.77 -18.58
CA ARG A 45 14.52 3.33 -17.18
C ARG A 45 15.82 3.73 -16.49
N ARG A 46 16.97 3.61 -17.18
CA ARG A 46 18.28 4.06 -16.67
C ARG A 46 18.32 5.57 -16.51
N ASP A 47 17.90 6.32 -17.53
CA ASP A 47 17.81 7.79 -17.47
C ASP A 47 16.99 8.22 -16.24
N LEU A 48 15.79 7.66 -16.08
CA LEU A 48 14.93 7.93 -14.92
C LEU A 48 15.62 7.67 -13.58
N THR A 49 16.35 6.55 -13.47
CA THR A 49 17.04 6.17 -12.24
C THR A 49 18.15 7.15 -11.88
N LEU A 50 18.91 7.62 -12.89
CA LEU A 50 19.96 8.62 -12.69
C LEU A 50 19.38 9.94 -12.18
N GLU A 51 18.31 10.42 -12.81
CA GLU A 51 17.65 11.68 -12.42
C GLU A 51 17.10 11.63 -10.98
N ILE A 52 16.53 10.50 -10.56
CA ILE A 52 16.08 10.33 -9.17
C ILE A 52 17.26 10.34 -8.20
N ALA A 53 18.40 9.75 -8.57
CA ALA A 53 19.58 9.67 -7.71
C ALA A 53 20.19 11.05 -7.39
N GLU A 54 20.00 12.03 -8.28
CA GLU A 54 20.43 13.41 -8.09
C GLU A 54 19.60 14.16 -7.03
N ILE A 55 18.38 13.69 -6.73
CA ILE A 55 17.50 14.34 -5.74
C ILE A 55 17.75 13.72 -4.36
N SER A 56 18.42 14.46 -3.48
CA SER A 56 18.89 13.98 -2.18
C SER A 56 18.23 14.64 -0.97
N SER A 57 17.49 15.73 -1.17
CA SER A 57 16.84 16.47 -0.09
C SER A 57 15.43 16.97 -0.44
N PRO A 58 14.57 17.23 0.55
CA PRO A 58 13.25 17.84 0.34
C PRO A 58 13.33 19.19 -0.38
N ARG A 59 14.37 19.98 -0.12
CA ARG A 59 14.59 21.28 -0.77
C ARG A 59 14.93 21.15 -2.26
N GLU A 60 15.72 20.14 -2.62
CA GLU A 60 16.00 19.81 -4.02
C GLU A 60 14.74 19.30 -4.70
N LEU A 61 13.97 18.41 -4.05
CA LEU A 61 12.67 17.97 -4.57
C LEU A 61 11.70 19.13 -4.77
N GLU A 62 11.61 20.04 -3.80
CA GLU A 62 10.76 21.23 -3.89
C GLU A 62 11.19 22.10 -5.07
N THR A 63 12.50 22.34 -5.22
CA THR A 63 13.07 23.09 -6.34
C THR A 63 12.71 22.43 -7.66
N PHE A 64 12.88 21.11 -7.74
CA PHE A 64 12.57 20.31 -8.91
C PHE A 64 11.08 20.43 -9.28
N VAL A 65 10.17 20.19 -8.34
CA VAL A 65 8.72 20.19 -8.56
C VAL A 65 8.14 21.59 -8.82
N ASN A 66 8.63 22.62 -8.13
CA ASN A 66 8.04 23.96 -8.17
C ASN A 66 8.64 24.85 -9.26
N LYS A 67 9.94 24.75 -9.53
CA LYS A 67 10.60 25.65 -10.48
C LYS A 67 10.51 25.18 -11.91
N GLY A 68 10.43 23.85 -12.16
CA GLY A 68 10.40 23.30 -13.52
C GLY A 68 11.51 23.87 -14.41
N GLU A 69 12.60 24.36 -13.81
CA GLU A 69 13.71 24.95 -14.52
C GLU A 69 14.48 23.83 -15.22
N ASN A 70 15.04 24.17 -16.39
CA ASN A 70 15.86 23.40 -17.34
C ASN A 70 16.94 22.48 -16.72
N LEU A 71 16.54 21.54 -15.89
CA LEU A 71 17.28 20.34 -15.58
C LEU A 71 16.87 19.34 -16.67
N ALA A 72 17.87 18.74 -17.32
CA ALA A 72 17.64 17.55 -18.11
C ALA A 72 16.84 16.55 -17.26
N GLY A 73 15.95 15.76 -17.88
CA GLY A 73 15.18 14.75 -17.15
C GLY A 73 14.02 15.20 -16.25
N PHE A 74 13.72 16.51 -16.12
CA PHE A 74 12.54 17.01 -15.39
C PHE A 74 11.24 16.27 -15.74
N HIS A 75 11.04 16.00 -17.04
CA HIS A 75 9.86 15.34 -17.57
C HIS A 75 9.75 13.84 -17.25
N LEU A 76 10.84 13.20 -16.80
CA LEU A 76 10.85 11.78 -16.39
C LEU A 76 10.35 11.62 -14.95
N VAL A 77 10.60 12.62 -14.10
CA VAL A 77 10.28 12.58 -12.67
C VAL A 77 8.99 13.34 -12.34
N VAL A 78 8.58 14.31 -13.17
CA VAL A 78 7.34 15.09 -12.99
C VAL A 78 6.53 15.17 -14.28
N HIS A 79 5.23 14.88 -14.18
CA HIS A 79 4.24 15.03 -15.25
C HIS A 79 3.28 16.19 -15.00
N PHE A 80 2.76 16.76 -16.07
CA PHE A 80 1.69 17.75 -16.02
C PHE A 80 0.33 17.11 -16.27
N VAL A 81 -0.48 17.00 -15.21
CA VAL A 81 -1.82 16.42 -15.31
C VAL A 81 -2.87 17.53 -15.48
N PRO A 82 -3.76 17.45 -16.50
CA PRO A 82 -4.85 18.39 -16.66
C PRO A 82 -5.78 18.39 -15.44
N LYS A 83 -6.20 19.57 -14.97
CA LYS A 83 -7.36 19.64 -14.07
C LYS A 83 -8.64 19.35 -14.85
N LEU A 84 -9.63 18.76 -14.17
CA LEU A 84 -11.00 18.53 -14.67
C LEU A 84 -11.64 19.76 -15.34
N ASN A 85 -11.18 20.97 -15.00
CA ASN A 85 -11.72 22.23 -15.52
C ASN A 85 -10.98 22.74 -16.78
N GLY A 86 -10.11 21.91 -17.38
CA GLY A 86 -9.46 22.12 -18.70
C GLY A 86 -8.43 23.25 -18.81
N LYS A 87 -8.40 24.20 -17.87
CA LYS A 87 -7.63 25.45 -18.01
C LYS A 87 -6.27 25.49 -17.31
N ARG A 88 -5.93 24.51 -16.48
CA ARG A 88 -4.65 24.48 -15.75
C ARG A 88 -4.13 23.04 -15.63
N VAL A 89 -2.85 22.85 -15.91
CA VAL A 89 -2.12 21.64 -15.56
C VAL A 89 -1.56 21.75 -14.13
N LYS A 90 -1.45 20.63 -13.43
CA LYS A 90 -0.73 20.53 -12.15
C LYS A 90 0.48 19.61 -12.35
N PRO A 91 1.69 20.00 -11.92
CA PRO A 91 2.78 19.05 -11.83
C PRO A 91 2.45 18.02 -10.76
N GLN A 92 2.78 16.77 -11.05
CA GLN A 92 2.64 15.60 -10.19
C GLN A 92 3.86 14.71 -10.43
N LEU A 93 4.33 14.00 -9.40
CA LEU A 93 5.36 12.97 -9.58
C LEU A 93 4.93 11.97 -10.67
N ALA A 94 5.86 11.69 -11.58
CA ALA A 94 5.59 11.10 -12.87
C ALA A 94 4.91 9.74 -12.76
N SER A 95 5.48 8.87 -11.94
CA SER A 95 5.05 7.50 -11.81
C SER A 95 5.07 7.05 -10.36
N ARG A 96 4.56 5.84 -10.14
CA ARG A 96 4.64 5.22 -8.82
C ARG A 96 6.08 4.90 -8.47
N LEU A 97 6.83 4.28 -9.37
CA LEU A 97 8.25 3.98 -9.17
C LEU A 97 9.05 5.22 -8.73
N VAL A 98 8.77 6.38 -9.35
CA VAL A 98 9.41 7.65 -8.97
C VAL A 98 9.16 7.99 -7.50
N VAL A 99 7.92 7.85 -7.03
CA VAL A 99 7.57 8.06 -5.62
C VAL A 99 8.34 7.11 -4.71
N GLU A 100 8.38 5.81 -5.05
CA GLU A 100 9.05 4.80 -4.21
C GLU A 100 10.55 5.07 -4.13
N LYS A 101 11.20 5.29 -5.28
CA LYS A 101 12.66 5.52 -5.37
C LYS A 101 13.08 6.84 -4.73
N LEU A 102 12.30 7.91 -4.87
CA LEU A 102 12.57 9.16 -4.15
C LEU A 102 12.47 8.97 -2.64
N ALA A 103 11.52 8.18 -2.17
CA ALA A 103 11.38 7.94 -0.73
C ALA A 103 12.53 7.09 -0.19
N GLU A 104 12.88 5.99 -0.86
CA GLU A 104 14.08 5.18 -0.54
C GLU A 104 15.30 6.10 -0.44
N ARG A 105 15.50 6.95 -1.45
CA ARG A 105 16.62 7.88 -1.48
C ARG A 105 16.61 8.86 -0.31
N MET A 106 15.46 9.44 0.02
CA MET A 106 15.33 10.36 1.15
C MET A 106 15.49 9.68 2.52
N LEU A 107 15.17 8.39 2.63
CA LEU A 107 15.42 7.60 3.83
C LEU A 107 16.89 7.23 3.98
N GLU A 108 17.58 6.93 2.87
CA GLU A 108 19.02 6.60 2.85
C GLU A 108 19.93 7.77 3.23
N THR A 109 19.52 9.02 2.98
CA THR A 109 20.39 10.18 3.28
C THR A 109 20.63 10.42 4.77
N GLY A 110 20.02 9.61 5.67
CA GLY A 110 20.47 9.33 7.03
C GLY A 110 20.48 10.50 8.02
N LYS A 111 20.18 11.72 7.55
CA LYS A 111 20.28 12.96 8.31
C LYS A 111 18.93 13.52 8.77
N MET A 112 17.82 12.96 8.28
CA MET A 112 16.49 13.44 8.59
C MET A 112 15.68 12.37 9.32
N ASP A 113 15.11 12.76 10.46
CA ASP A 113 14.00 12.05 11.09
C ASP A 113 12.84 11.91 10.09
N ARG A 114 12.24 10.72 10.00
CA ARG A 114 11.19 10.39 9.03
C ARG A 114 9.94 11.24 9.22
N GLU A 115 9.64 11.60 10.46
CA GLU A 115 8.52 12.50 10.76
C GLU A 115 8.85 13.95 10.37
N SER A 116 10.09 14.40 10.58
CA SER A 116 10.55 15.67 10.02
C SER A 116 10.54 15.69 8.49
N LEU A 117 10.89 14.58 7.85
CA LEU A 117 10.81 14.41 6.40
C LEU A 117 9.35 14.49 5.93
N ARG A 118 8.45 13.72 6.55
CA ARG A 118 7.01 13.73 6.25
C ARG A 118 6.43 15.15 6.34
N ARG A 119 6.74 15.89 7.40
CA ARG A 119 6.33 17.30 7.57
C ARG A 119 6.88 18.21 6.47
N SER A 120 8.16 18.05 6.10
CA SER A 120 8.76 18.85 5.02
C SER A 120 8.14 18.58 3.64
N LEU A 121 7.44 17.46 3.45
CA LEU A 121 6.73 17.12 2.23
C LEU A 121 5.29 17.66 2.19
N GLU A 122 4.73 18.14 3.30
CA GLU A 122 3.35 18.65 3.37
C GLU A 122 3.17 19.90 2.50
N ASP A 123 4.20 20.76 2.46
CA ASP A 123 4.22 21.98 1.66
C ASP A 123 4.68 21.76 0.21
N ILE A 124 5.19 20.57 -0.12
CA ILE A 124 5.61 20.21 -1.48
C ILE A 124 4.40 19.76 -2.29
N ARG A 125 4.19 20.39 -3.45
CA ARG A 125 3.12 20.01 -4.37
C ARG A 125 3.32 18.57 -4.85
N GLY A 126 2.39 17.67 -4.56
CA GLY A 126 2.54 16.24 -4.90
C GLY A 126 3.38 15.43 -3.89
N GLY A 127 3.91 16.08 -2.85
CA GLY A 127 4.62 15.44 -1.73
C GLY A 127 3.73 14.50 -0.90
N ALA A 128 2.40 14.63 -0.98
CA ALA A 128 1.47 13.74 -0.28
C ALA A 128 1.65 12.26 -0.67
N ALA A 129 1.91 11.94 -1.95
CA ALA A 129 2.15 10.57 -2.37
C ALA A 129 3.44 10.01 -1.74
N LEU A 130 4.47 10.84 -1.66
CA LEU A 130 5.77 10.51 -1.10
C LEU A 130 5.72 10.35 0.42
N ALA A 131 5.05 11.28 1.11
CA ALA A 131 4.74 11.19 2.54
C ALA A 131 3.95 9.91 2.87
N GLY A 132 2.99 9.54 2.01
CA GLY A 132 2.22 8.31 2.15
C GLY A 132 3.07 7.05 2.03
N TRP A 133 4.06 7.05 1.13
CA TRP A 133 4.98 5.93 0.97
C TRP A 133 5.98 5.80 2.13
N ILE A 134 6.51 6.93 2.62
CA ILE A 134 7.39 6.93 3.81
C ILE A 134 6.64 6.36 5.01
N PHE A 135 5.41 6.82 5.24
CA PHE A 135 4.55 6.28 6.29
C PHE A 135 4.30 4.77 6.12
N GLU A 136 4.00 4.32 4.90
CA GLU A 136 3.79 2.90 4.63
C GLU A 136 5.04 2.06 4.89
N THR A 137 6.22 2.60 4.57
CA THR A 137 7.51 1.96 4.87
C THR A 137 7.74 1.84 6.38
N ASP A 138 7.44 2.89 7.15
CA ASP A 138 7.51 2.86 8.61
C ASP A 138 6.59 1.79 9.21
N VAL A 139 5.38 1.67 8.66
CA VAL A 139 4.42 0.64 9.04
C VAL A 139 4.98 -0.75 8.74
N HIS A 140 5.52 -0.97 7.53
CA HIS A 140 6.12 -2.25 7.14
C HIS A 140 7.29 -2.64 8.06
N GLU A 141 8.20 -1.72 8.33
CA GLU A 141 9.35 -1.96 9.20
C GLU A 141 8.92 -2.22 10.65
N THR A 142 7.89 -1.53 11.13
CA THR A 142 7.38 -1.71 12.50
C THR A 142 6.67 -3.05 12.64
N LEU A 143 5.83 -3.43 11.68
CA LEU A 143 5.16 -4.73 11.66
C LEU A 143 6.17 -5.88 11.52
N ALA A 144 7.21 -5.72 10.70
CA ALA A 144 8.27 -6.72 10.54
C ALA A 144 9.09 -6.91 11.83
N ARG A 145 9.39 -5.83 12.56
CA ARG A 145 10.05 -5.85 13.87
C ARG A 145 9.16 -6.38 15.00
N GLY A 146 7.89 -6.62 14.72
CA GLY A 146 6.89 -6.98 15.71
C GLY A 146 6.45 -5.78 16.53
N CYS A 147 5.16 -5.73 16.83
CA CYS A 147 4.55 -4.64 17.57
C CYS A 147 3.27 -5.11 18.25
N THR A 148 2.85 -4.38 19.28
CA THR A 148 1.48 -4.52 19.82
C THR A 148 0.63 -3.41 19.22
N LEU A 149 -0.39 -3.79 18.46
CA LEU A 149 -1.38 -2.86 17.92
C LEU A 149 -2.53 -2.74 18.90
N GLU A 150 -2.80 -1.51 19.34
CA GLU A 150 -4.03 -1.20 20.07
C GLU A 150 -5.20 -1.14 19.08
N LEU A 151 -6.09 -2.14 19.15
CA LEU A 151 -7.27 -2.15 18.29
C LEU A 151 -8.38 -1.32 18.91
N ARG A 152 -8.87 -0.33 18.16
CA ARG A 152 -10.06 0.43 18.53
C ARG A 152 -11.23 -0.02 17.67
N ARG A 153 -12.25 -0.58 18.33
CA ARG A 153 -13.52 -0.93 17.67
C ARG A 153 -14.28 0.37 17.41
N LEU A 154 -14.52 0.69 16.15
CA LEU A 154 -15.32 1.86 15.82
C LEU A 154 -16.83 1.59 15.97
N PRO A 155 -17.61 2.62 16.34
CA PRO A 155 -19.06 2.50 16.51
C PRO A 155 -19.74 2.09 15.19
N SER A 156 -20.71 1.17 15.29
CA SER A 156 -21.58 0.79 14.18
C SER A 156 -22.67 1.85 13.96
N LYS A 157 -22.98 2.19 12.71
CA LYS A 157 -24.12 3.05 12.34
C LYS A 157 -25.50 2.42 12.60
N GLU A 158 -25.57 1.19 13.07
CA GLU A 158 -26.85 0.54 13.40
C GLU A 158 -27.49 1.08 14.70
N ALA A 159 -26.81 1.97 15.42
CA ALA A 159 -27.34 2.66 16.59
C ALA A 159 -27.53 4.17 16.37
N THR A 160 -28.26 4.58 15.33
CA THR A 160 -28.79 5.96 15.28
C THR A 160 -30.00 6.07 14.36
N SER A 161 -31.16 5.61 14.84
CA SER A 161 -32.42 6.13 14.36
C SER A 161 -32.53 7.61 14.75
N ALA A 162 -32.58 8.46 13.74
CA ALA A 162 -33.18 9.79 13.66
C ALA A 162 -33.19 10.68 14.93
N ASN A 163 -32.56 11.85 14.74
CA ASN A 163 -32.81 13.16 15.35
C ASN A 163 -31.73 13.67 16.32
N ASN A 164 -31.39 14.93 16.06
CA ASN A 164 -30.64 15.87 16.90
C ASN A 164 -29.12 15.91 16.70
N TYR A 165 -28.73 16.29 15.47
CA TYR A 165 -27.50 17.04 15.23
C TYR A 165 -27.61 18.43 15.87
N ARG A 166 -27.41 18.57 17.19
CA ARG A 166 -26.91 19.83 17.79
C ARG A 166 -26.52 19.83 19.26
N GLU A 167 -26.70 18.74 20.01
CA GLU A 167 -26.28 18.68 21.41
C GLU A 167 -25.69 17.30 21.73
N LEU A 168 -24.43 17.09 21.33
CA LEU A 168 -23.57 16.00 21.82
C LEU A 168 -22.09 16.36 21.58
N ASN A 169 -21.76 17.64 21.76
CA ASN A 169 -20.42 18.03 22.13
C ASN A 169 -20.41 18.02 23.66
N GLU A 170 -19.49 17.26 24.24
CA GLU A 170 -19.33 17.03 25.68
C GLU A 170 -20.32 15.98 26.25
N THR A 171 -19.77 14.87 26.74
CA THR A 171 -20.49 13.74 27.39
C THR A 171 -21.08 12.66 26.48
N MET A 172 -20.24 12.00 25.68
CA MET A 172 -20.34 10.53 25.54
C MET A 172 -19.05 9.92 26.08
N MET A 173 -19.01 9.85 27.41
CA MET A 173 -18.18 8.93 28.16
C MET A 173 -18.29 7.55 27.53
N ILE A 174 -17.18 7.00 27.08
CA ILE A 174 -16.57 5.78 27.64
C ILE A 174 -17.58 4.99 28.51
N GLN A 175 -18.59 4.39 27.89
CA GLN A 175 -19.47 3.43 28.55
C GLN A 175 -19.88 2.36 27.53
N ASP A 176 -18.86 1.75 26.93
CA ASP A 176 -18.75 0.30 27.02
C ASP A 176 -17.26 -0.03 27.08
N GLY A 177 -16.76 -0.26 28.29
CA GLY A 177 -15.41 -0.72 28.59
C GLY A 177 -15.18 -2.16 28.13
N GLY A 178 -15.49 -2.46 26.87
CA GLY A 178 -15.23 -3.74 26.25
C GLY A 178 -13.79 -3.77 25.76
N LYS A 179 -12.85 -4.09 26.67
CA LYS A 179 -11.43 -4.44 26.42
C LYS A 179 -10.84 -3.90 25.10
N MET A 180 -9.91 -2.93 25.20
CA MET A 180 -8.87 -2.76 24.17
C MET A 180 -8.30 -4.15 23.89
N SER A 181 -8.52 -4.63 22.67
CA SER A 181 -7.98 -5.91 22.24
C SER A 181 -6.63 -5.61 21.66
N GLU A 182 -5.58 -6.07 22.33
CA GLU A 182 -4.23 -5.98 21.81
C GLU A 182 -4.05 -7.05 20.72
N LEU A 183 -3.54 -6.62 19.57
CA LEU A 183 -3.03 -7.55 18.58
C LEU A 183 -1.51 -7.52 18.65
N VAL A 184 -0.93 -8.62 19.16
CA VAL A 184 0.50 -8.81 19.17
C VAL A 184 0.95 -9.36 17.83
N VAL A 185 1.66 -8.54 17.06
CA VAL A 185 2.41 -8.94 15.87
C VAL A 185 3.77 -9.42 16.36
N ILE A 186 4.00 -10.73 16.29
CA ILE A 186 5.24 -11.33 16.76
C ILE A 186 6.32 -11.20 15.67
N PRO A 187 7.52 -10.68 15.98
CA PRO A 187 8.60 -10.63 15.01
C PRO A 187 9.10 -12.04 14.68
N LYS A 188 9.36 -12.31 13.40
CA LYS A 188 10.11 -13.51 13.01
C LYS A 188 10.81 -13.28 11.67
N GLY A 189 12.10 -12.94 11.74
CA GLY A 189 12.95 -12.78 10.55
C GLY A 189 12.63 -11.53 9.72
N GLU A 190 13.16 -11.51 8.50
CA GLU A 190 12.79 -10.51 7.49
C GLU A 190 11.34 -10.72 7.02
N PRO A 191 10.62 -9.66 6.60
CA PRO A 191 9.25 -9.79 6.09
C PRO A 191 9.23 -10.65 4.83
N ASP A 192 8.27 -11.59 4.73
CA ASP A 192 8.08 -12.39 3.51
C ASP A 192 7.55 -11.48 2.40
N VAL A 193 8.35 -11.30 1.35
CA VAL A 193 7.98 -10.51 0.19
C VAL A 193 7.22 -11.37 -0.80
N PHE A 194 5.99 -10.99 -1.14
CA PHE A 194 5.14 -11.81 -2.00
C PHE A 194 4.66 -11.10 -3.27
N THR A 195 4.45 -11.91 -4.31
CA THR A 195 3.61 -11.58 -5.46
C THR A 195 2.36 -12.45 -5.43
N LEU A 196 1.28 -12.05 -6.12
CA LEU A 196 0.08 -12.93 -6.24
C LEU A 196 0.38 -14.27 -6.88
N LYS A 197 1.37 -14.33 -7.78
CA LYS A 197 1.75 -15.56 -8.47
C LYS A 197 2.32 -16.57 -7.46
N ASN A 198 3.08 -16.09 -6.47
CA ASN A 198 3.79 -16.92 -5.50
C ASN A 198 3.05 -17.10 -4.16
N LEU A 199 1.94 -16.38 -3.96
CA LEU A 199 1.12 -16.50 -2.77
C LEU A 199 0.26 -17.78 -2.81
N SER A 200 0.33 -18.57 -1.74
CA SER A 200 -0.39 -19.83 -1.57
C SER A 200 -0.58 -20.14 -0.08
N ALA A 201 -1.26 -21.25 0.26
CA ALA A 201 -1.41 -21.70 1.64
C ALA A 201 -0.07 -21.90 2.38
N ALA A 202 1.02 -22.19 1.66
CA ALA A 202 2.37 -22.29 2.20
C ALA A 202 2.90 -20.96 2.77
N ALA A 203 2.24 -19.83 2.53
CA ALA A 203 2.57 -18.56 3.18
C ALA A 203 2.54 -18.68 4.71
N ALA A 204 1.65 -19.52 5.25
CA ALA A 204 1.52 -19.73 6.69
C ALA A 204 2.79 -20.25 7.37
N THR A 205 3.77 -20.78 6.63
CA THR A 205 5.04 -21.28 7.18
C THR A 205 6.23 -20.35 6.97
N ARG A 206 6.09 -19.25 6.21
CA ARG A 206 7.21 -18.40 5.78
C ARG A 206 7.53 -17.24 6.73
N GLY A 207 6.85 -17.17 7.85
CA GLY A 207 6.96 -16.04 8.77
C GLY A 207 5.69 -15.21 8.76
N PRO A 208 5.35 -14.56 9.86
CA PRO A 208 3.97 -14.23 10.10
C PRO A 208 3.55 -12.91 9.46
N TYR A 209 4.49 -12.13 8.93
CA TYR A 209 4.21 -10.88 8.23
C TYR A 209 4.63 -10.95 6.76
N HIS A 210 3.69 -10.60 5.88
CA HIS A 210 3.84 -10.64 4.44
C HIS A 210 3.63 -9.25 3.85
N LYS A 211 4.66 -8.73 3.17
CA LYS A 211 4.59 -7.47 2.42
C LYS A 211 4.57 -7.74 0.92
N PRO A 212 3.78 -7.00 0.14
CA PRO A 212 3.78 -7.15 -1.29
C PRO A 212 5.10 -6.64 -1.89
N GLU A 213 5.58 -7.28 -2.95
CA GLU A 213 6.80 -6.86 -3.67
C GLU A 213 6.65 -5.48 -4.31
N LYS A 214 5.48 -5.24 -4.89
CA LYS A 214 5.07 -3.96 -5.46
C LYS A 214 3.69 -3.66 -4.91
N LYS A 215 3.34 -2.39 -4.78
CA LYS A 215 2.02 -1.98 -4.25
C LYS A 215 0.89 -2.20 -5.30
N GLN A 216 0.88 -3.34 -5.99
CA GLN A 216 -0.11 -3.75 -7.00
C GLN A 216 -1.51 -4.01 -6.42
N PHE A 217 -1.65 -4.01 -5.11
CA PHE A 217 -2.88 -4.36 -4.42
C PHE A 217 -3.71 -3.12 -4.18
N GLU A 218 -4.90 -3.09 -4.77
CA GLU A 218 -5.84 -1.97 -4.84
C GLU A 218 -6.27 -1.39 -3.48
N SER A 219 -5.84 -2.00 -2.36
CA SER A 219 -5.85 -1.37 -1.03
C SER A 219 -5.06 -2.13 0.06
N ILE A 220 -4.57 -3.35 -0.19
CA ILE A 220 -3.94 -4.15 0.87
C ILE A 220 -2.44 -3.89 0.88
N GLY A 221 -2.00 -3.16 1.91
CA GLY A 221 -0.59 -2.83 2.12
C GLY A 221 0.21 -4.07 2.52
N GLY A 222 -0.40 -5.04 3.19
CA GLY A 222 0.22 -6.32 3.55
C GLY A 222 -0.74 -7.18 4.36
N PHE A 223 -0.26 -8.31 4.86
CA PHE A 223 -1.06 -9.11 5.78
C PHE A 223 -0.19 -9.85 6.79
N TYR A 224 -0.82 -10.20 7.90
CA TYR A 224 -0.26 -11.03 8.95
C TYR A 224 -1.04 -12.34 9.07
N ILE A 225 -0.32 -13.44 9.15
CA ILE A 225 -0.84 -14.76 9.44
C ILE A 225 0.07 -15.38 10.49
N PRO A 226 -0.42 -15.79 11.66
CA PRO A 226 0.46 -16.44 12.63
C PRO A 226 1.18 -17.65 12.00
N ASN A 227 2.40 -17.92 12.43
CA ASN A 227 3.19 -18.95 11.77
C ASN A 227 2.62 -20.33 12.13
N MET A 228 2.19 -21.08 11.13
CA MET A 228 1.86 -22.49 11.26
C MET A 228 3.16 -23.28 11.32
N GLU A 229 3.42 -24.00 12.42
CA GLU A 229 4.54 -24.93 12.45
C GLU A 229 4.24 -26.08 11.49
N PRO A 230 5.06 -26.29 10.43
CA PRO A 230 4.92 -27.48 9.63
C PRO A 230 5.20 -28.66 10.56
N GLY A 231 4.24 -29.58 10.69
CA GLY A 231 4.45 -30.81 11.43
C GLY A 231 5.49 -31.70 10.71
N LYS A 232 5.39 -33.02 10.90
CA LYS A 232 6.22 -33.97 10.12
C LYS A 232 5.98 -33.88 8.60
N ASP A 233 4.84 -33.34 8.18
CA ASP A 233 4.53 -33.06 6.78
C ASP A 233 5.06 -31.67 6.38
N LEU A 234 5.93 -31.64 5.37
CA LEU A 234 6.52 -30.41 4.82
C LEU A 234 5.52 -29.56 4.02
N GLU A 235 4.37 -30.09 3.62
CA GLU A 235 3.37 -29.36 2.82
C GLU A 235 2.15 -28.91 3.64
N VAL A 236 1.91 -27.59 3.60
CA VAL A 236 0.67 -26.96 4.06
C VAL A 236 -0.33 -26.90 2.92
N THR A 237 -1.37 -27.74 3.01
CA THR A 237 -2.50 -27.74 2.09
C THR A 237 -3.53 -26.67 2.50
N GLN A 238 -4.43 -26.32 1.57
CA GLN A 238 -5.53 -25.38 1.86
C GLN A 238 -6.41 -25.87 3.02
N GLN A 239 -6.74 -27.16 3.04
CA GLN A 239 -7.57 -27.75 4.11
C GLN A 239 -6.90 -27.62 5.48
N LYS A 240 -5.60 -27.92 5.56
CA LYS A 240 -4.81 -27.74 6.79
C LYS A 240 -4.83 -26.28 7.25
N LEU A 241 -4.72 -25.34 6.31
CA LEU A 241 -4.78 -23.92 6.64
C LEU A 241 -6.17 -23.48 7.14
N ILE A 242 -7.25 -23.98 6.51
CA ILE A 242 -8.64 -23.70 6.93
C ILE A 242 -8.91 -24.20 8.35
N GLU A 243 -8.44 -25.41 8.68
CA GLU A 243 -8.58 -25.99 10.02
C GLU A 243 -7.76 -25.23 11.05
N TRP A 244 -6.52 -24.86 10.70
CA TRP A 244 -5.65 -24.10 11.57
C TRP A 244 -6.19 -22.69 11.84
N ASN A 245 -6.68 -21.99 10.81
CA ASN A 245 -7.32 -20.68 10.90
C ASN A 245 -8.70 -20.70 11.59
N ALA A 246 -9.27 -21.88 11.88
CA ALA A 246 -10.51 -21.96 12.66
C ALA A 246 -10.34 -21.54 14.13
N ARG A 247 -9.10 -21.47 14.63
CA ARG A 247 -8.81 -20.99 15.98
C ARG A 247 -8.73 -19.46 16.02
N PRO A 248 -9.35 -18.78 17.01
CA PRO A 248 -9.36 -17.31 17.07
C PRO A 248 -7.97 -16.66 17.08
N GLU A 249 -6.98 -17.30 17.71
CA GLU A 249 -5.59 -16.86 17.76
C GLU A 249 -4.88 -16.93 16.40
N ASN A 250 -5.41 -17.71 15.45
CA ASN A 250 -4.88 -17.94 14.11
C ASN A 250 -5.58 -17.08 13.04
N ARG A 251 -6.23 -16.00 13.46
CA ARG A 251 -6.91 -15.06 12.58
C ARG A 251 -5.93 -14.41 11.61
N VAL A 252 -6.28 -14.34 10.32
CA VAL A 252 -5.52 -13.56 9.35
C VAL A 252 -5.84 -12.08 9.53
N ILE A 253 -4.83 -11.22 9.55
CA ILE A 253 -4.99 -9.77 9.62
C ILE A 253 -4.55 -9.16 8.30
N LEU A 254 -5.50 -8.59 7.58
CA LEU A 254 -5.23 -7.78 6.39
C LEU A 254 -4.94 -6.35 6.84
N VAL A 255 -3.86 -5.77 6.33
CA VAL A 255 -3.42 -4.42 6.67
C VAL A 255 -3.74 -3.48 5.52
N HIS A 256 -4.45 -2.40 5.84
CA HIS A 256 -4.68 -1.28 4.95
C HIS A 256 -3.98 -0.04 5.51
N THR A 257 -2.89 0.37 4.85
CA THR A 257 -2.13 1.55 5.26
C THR A 257 -2.58 2.76 4.46
N THR A 258 -2.94 3.85 5.14
CA THR A 258 -3.40 5.06 4.46
C THR A 258 -3.12 6.33 5.25
N ILE A 259 -2.75 7.39 4.53
CA ILE A 259 -2.70 8.77 5.05
C ILE A 259 -3.96 9.57 4.68
N SER A 260 -4.96 8.93 4.07
CA SER A 260 -6.21 9.57 3.66
C SER A 260 -7.37 9.17 4.58
N LYS A 261 -8.09 10.19 5.05
CA LYS A 261 -9.32 10.03 5.85
C LYS A 261 -10.44 9.30 5.10
N HIS A 262 -10.40 9.30 3.76
CA HIS A 262 -11.48 8.79 2.91
C HIS A 262 -11.10 7.57 2.08
N SER A 263 -9.92 6.99 2.32
CA SER A 263 -9.40 5.83 1.58
C SER A 263 -10.37 4.64 1.57
N SER A 264 -11.00 4.34 0.43
CA SER A 264 -11.83 3.15 0.31
C SER A 264 -10.96 1.90 0.30
N VAL A 265 -11.44 0.84 0.93
CA VAL A 265 -10.85 -0.49 0.80
C VAL A 265 -11.37 -1.08 -0.49
N ASP A 266 -10.47 -1.49 -1.37
CA ASP A 266 -10.87 -2.28 -2.52
C ASP A 266 -11.04 -3.73 -2.11
N THR A 267 -12.29 -4.18 -2.21
CA THR A 267 -12.68 -5.56 -1.90
C THR A 267 -11.99 -6.57 -2.81
N SER A 268 -11.59 -6.19 -4.03
CA SER A 268 -10.85 -7.07 -4.95
C SER A 268 -9.51 -7.51 -4.34
N GLY A 269 -8.77 -6.59 -3.71
CA GLY A 269 -7.46 -6.83 -3.12
C GLY A 269 -7.56 -7.81 -1.95
N MET A 270 -8.58 -7.62 -1.09
CA MET A 270 -8.90 -8.57 -0.02
C MET A 270 -9.21 -9.95 -0.59
N LEU A 271 -10.12 -10.03 -1.55
CA LEU A 271 -10.54 -11.29 -2.17
C LEU A 271 -9.38 -11.99 -2.86
N ASN A 272 -8.46 -11.26 -3.48
CA ASN A 272 -7.29 -11.84 -4.14
C ASN A 272 -6.34 -12.51 -3.14
N VAL A 273 -6.05 -11.87 -2.00
CA VAL A 273 -5.24 -12.47 -0.94
C VAL A 273 -5.94 -13.71 -0.37
N LEU A 274 -7.22 -13.61 -0.02
CA LEU A 274 -7.97 -14.73 0.55
C LEU A 274 -8.11 -15.90 -0.42
N ARG A 275 -8.31 -15.62 -1.72
CA ARG A 275 -8.39 -16.65 -2.76
C ARG A 275 -7.06 -17.39 -2.91
N LYS A 276 -5.94 -16.67 -2.87
CA LYS A 276 -4.60 -17.29 -2.95
C LYS A 276 -4.27 -18.13 -1.73
N LEU A 277 -4.72 -17.71 -0.54
CA LEU A 277 -4.62 -18.51 0.67
C LEU A 277 -5.61 -19.68 0.72
N GLY A 278 -6.65 -19.70 -0.14
CA GLY A 278 -7.70 -20.73 -0.11
C GLY A 278 -8.71 -20.55 1.02
N LEU A 279 -8.88 -19.33 1.53
CA LEU A 279 -9.70 -19.03 2.71
C LEU A 279 -11.09 -18.44 2.39
N VAL A 280 -11.43 -18.21 1.12
CA VAL A 280 -12.66 -17.48 0.72
C VAL A 280 -13.93 -18.10 1.31
N GLU A 281 -14.15 -19.40 1.11
CA GLU A 281 -15.37 -20.05 1.62
C GLU A 281 -15.39 -20.11 3.16
N ALA A 282 -14.23 -20.39 3.78
CA ALA A 282 -14.12 -20.43 5.23
C ALA A 282 -14.46 -19.07 5.88
N VAL A 283 -14.04 -17.97 5.26
CA VAL A 283 -14.29 -16.60 5.73
C VAL A 283 -15.72 -16.17 5.41
N LYS A 284 -16.30 -16.64 4.31
CA LYS A 284 -17.71 -16.40 3.98
C LYS A 284 -18.64 -17.01 5.03
N ASP A 285 -18.33 -18.22 5.49
CA ASP A 285 -19.09 -18.90 6.54
C ASP A 285 -18.80 -18.32 7.95
N LYS A 286 -17.55 -17.91 8.19
CA LYS A 286 -17.06 -17.39 9.48
C LYS A 286 -16.18 -16.16 9.29
N PRO A 287 -16.77 -14.96 9.15
CA PRO A 287 -16.04 -13.71 8.87
C PRO A 287 -14.99 -13.34 9.93
N GLU A 288 -15.15 -13.80 11.17
CA GLU A 288 -14.21 -13.57 12.28
C GLU A 288 -12.82 -14.18 12.08
N ARG A 289 -12.67 -15.09 11.12
CA ARG A 289 -11.40 -15.71 10.71
C ARG A 289 -10.42 -14.76 10.04
N VAL A 290 -10.91 -13.59 9.62
CA VAL A 290 -10.11 -12.50 9.06
C VAL A 290 -10.47 -11.21 9.79
N ALA A 291 -9.49 -10.33 9.96
CA ALA A 291 -9.80 -8.93 10.20
C ALA A 291 -9.07 -8.02 9.24
N LEU A 292 -9.74 -6.92 8.95
CA LEU A 292 -9.13 -5.78 8.30
C LEU A 292 -8.74 -4.76 9.36
N VAL A 293 -7.48 -4.38 9.34
CA VAL A 293 -6.88 -3.37 10.22
C VAL A 293 -6.42 -2.20 9.37
N PHE A 294 -6.91 -1.01 9.69
CA PHE A 294 -6.47 0.22 9.05
C PHE A 294 -5.37 0.84 9.90
N ILE A 295 -4.23 1.15 9.28
CA ILE A 295 -3.11 1.81 9.93
C ILE A 295 -3.00 3.21 9.32
N VAL A 296 -3.12 4.22 10.16
CA VAL A 296 -3.16 5.63 9.78
C VAL A 296 -2.26 6.45 10.71
N PRO A 297 -1.76 7.62 10.30
CA PRO A 297 -1.05 8.52 11.19
C PRO A 297 -1.93 8.99 12.35
N ASP A 298 -1.37 9.16 13.55
CA ASP A 298 -2.08 9.62 14.74
C ASP A 298 -2.90 10.91 14.59
N PRO A 299 -2.40 11.98 13.92
CA PRO A 299 -3.19 13.19 13.67
C PRO A 299 -4.48 12.92 12.85
N ILE A 300 -4.46 11.84 12.07
CA ILE A 300 -5.58 11.38 11.25
C ILE A 300 -6.48 10.46 12.07
N ALA A 301 -5.91 9.55 12.87
CA ALA A 301 -6.64 8.65 13.75
C ALA A 301 -7.64 9.39 14.67
N ALA A 302 -7.25 10.55 15.20
CA ALA A 302 -8.08 11.38 16.06
C ALA A 302 -9.35 11.95 15.39
N ASN A 303 -9.41 11.98 14.06
CA ASN A 303 -10.44 12.65 13.26
C ASN A 303 -11.28 11.70 12.40
N LEU A 304 -11.12 10.39 12.57
CA LEU A 304 -11.78 9.38 11.76
C LEU A 304 -13.07 8.89 12.42
N ASN A 305 -14.20 9.43 11.97
CA ASN A 305 -15.53 8.86 12.19
C ASN A 305 -15.89 8.03 10.95
N ASP A 306 -15.66 6.70 10.97
CA ASP A 306 -16.41 5.66 10.21
C ASP A 306 -15.67 4.35 9.79
N ARG A 307 -14.43 4.04 10.20
CA ARG A 307 -13.77 2.75 9.83
C ARG A 307 -12.90 2.13 10.92
N ARG A 308 -12.82 0.79 11.07
CA ARG A 308 -11.99 0.10 12.09
C ARG A 308 -10.52 0.56 12.06
N LEU A 309 -9.94 1.08 13.15
CA LEU A 309 -8.55 1.61 13.18
C LEU A 309 -7.66 0.82 14.14
N ALA A 310 -6.42 0.60 13.72
CA ALA A 310 -5.28 0.41 14.62
C ALA A 310 -4.37 1.63 14.53
N THR A 311 -3.92 2.08 15.68
CA THR A 311 -2.88 3.10 15.82
C THR A 311 -1.56 2.40 16.11
N ILE A 312 -0.51 2.79 15.40
CA ILE A 312 0.86 2.48 15.79
C ILE A 312 1.35 3.72 16.55
N PRO A 313 1.85 3.58 17.79
CA PRO A 313 2.39 4.70 18.56
C PRO A 313 3.66 5.30 17.92
#